data_AF-A0A967PZS8-F1
#
_entry.id   AF-A0A967PZS8-F1
#
_cell.length_a   1.000
_cell.length_b   1.000
_cell.length_c   1.000
_cell.angle_alpha   90.00
_cell.angle_beta   90.00
_cell.angle_gamma   90.00
#
_symmetry.space_group_name_H-M   'P 1'
#
loop_
_entity.id
_entity.type
_entity.pdbx_description
1 polymer ?
#
loop_
_entity_poly.entity_id
_entity_poly.type
_entity_poly.pdbx_seq_one_letter_code
_entity_poly.pdbx_strand_id
1 'polypeptide(L)'
;AAGYVVESVRTEPAVVTVEGAERDLRSLESVYTEPLSLEGAEEDLKKVLPLAYEGGYSKLAEATVEVFVNIEPADKPDESSTRSGK
;
A
#
# COMPACT_ATOMS: atom_id res chain seq x y z
N ALA A 1 9.11 14.32 0.59
CA ALA A 1 10.01 15.44 0.96
C ALA A 1 9.37 16.78 0.56
N ALA A 2 9.88 17.93 1.03
CA ALA A 2 9.39 19.23 0.56
C ALA A 2 9.63 19.33 -0.96
N GLY A 3 8.56 19.56 -1.75
CA GLY A 3 8.65 19.59 -3.21
C GLY A 3 8.38 18.25 -3.91
N TYR A 4 7.94 17.21 -3.19
CA TYR A 4 7.58 15.91 -3.77
C TYR A 4 6.21 15.43 -3.28
N VAL A 5 5.45 14.78 -4.15
CA VAL A 5 4.13 14.18 -3.88
C VAL A 5 4.14 12.68 -4.21
N VAL A 6 3.28 11.93 -3.54
CA VAL A 6 3.02 10.52 -3.90
C VAL A 6 2.03 10.51 -5.06
N GLU A 7 2.45 10.03 -6.21
CA GLU A 7 1.58 9.86 -7.38
C GLU A 7 0.69 8.61 -7.20
N SER A 8 1.31 7.51 -6.79
CA SER A 8 0.63 6.22 -6.70
C SER A 8 1.25 5.30 -5.65
N VAL A 9 0.42 4.45 -5.04
CA VAL A 9 0.84 3.37 -4.15
C VAL A 9 0.20 2.08 -4.63
N ARG A 10 1.01 1.04 -4.81
CA ARG A 10 0.52 -0.32 -5.15
C ARG A 10 1.20 -1.37 -4.29
N THR A 11 0.53 -2.50 -4.12
CA THR A 11 1.04 -3.64 -3.36
C THR A 11 0.97 -4.92 -4.18
N GLU A 12 1.98 -5.78 -4.02
CA GLU A 12 2.01 -7.11 -4.63
C GLU A 12 2.27 -8.18 -3.56
N PRO A 13 1.35 -9.14 -3.34
CA PRO A 13 0.03 -9.24 -3.98
C PRO A 13 -0.94 -8.14 -3.51
N ALA A 14 -1.93 -7.83 -4.35
CA ALA A 14 -3.04 -6.92 -4.01
C ALA A 14 -4.16 -7.61 -3.23
N VAL A 15 -4.20 -8.95 -3.25
CA VAL A 15 -5.21 -9.77 -2.57
C VAL A 15 -4.49 -10.88 -1.82
N VAL A 16 -4.85 -11.07 -0.56
CA VAL A 16 -4.29 -12.13 0.29
C VAL A 16 -5.41 -13.01 0.83
N THR A 17 -5.14 -14.31 0.96
CA THR A 17 -6.08 -15.25 1.57
C THR A 17 -5.88 -15.28 3.08
N VAL A 18 -6.98 -15.19 3.82
CA VAL A 18 -7.00 -15.26 5.28
C VAL A 18 -7.81 -16.50 5.70
N GLU A 19 -7.22 -17.33 6.53
CA GLU A 19 -7.85 -18.56 7.03
C GLU A 19 -7.93 -18.50 8.56
N GLY A 20 -9.06 -18.91 9.14
CA GLY A 20 -9.21 -18.88 10.60
C GLY A 20 -10.62 -19.22 11.06
N ALA A 21 -10.87 -19.02 12.36
CA ALA A 21 -12.19 -19.22 12.93
C ALA A 21 -13.20 -18.21 12.38
N GLU A 22 -14.43 -18.66 12.10
CA GLU A 22 -15.49 -17.82 11.53
C GLU A 22 -15.71 -16.53 12.35
N ARG A 23 -15.62 -16.62 13.68
CA ARG A 23 -15.78 -15.47 14.58
C ARG A 23 -14.72 -14.38 14.34
N ASP A 24 -13.48 -14.77 14.09
CA ASP A 24 -12.38 -13.83 13.83
C ASP A 24 -12.49 -13.24 12.42
N LEU A 25 -12.82 -14.07 11.42
CA LEU A 25 -13.04 -13.62 10.05
C LEU A 25 -14.22 -12.64 9.91
N ARG A 26 -15.28 -12.81 10.71
CA ARG A 26 -16.42 -11.87 10.73
C ARG A 26 -16.07 -10.48 11.23
N SER A 27 -15.03 -10.37 12.05
CA SER A 27 -14.56 -9.09 12.59
C SER A 27 -13.48 -8.45 11.71
N LEU A 28 -13.02 -9.17 10.67
CA LEU A 28 -11.97 -8.75 9.79
C LEU A 28 -12.51 -7.88 8.65
N GLU A 29 -12.36 -6.56 8.80
CA GLU A 29 -12.75 -5.60 7.75
C GLU A 29 -11.59 -5.30 6.79
N SER A 30 -10.36 -5.24 7.28
CA SER A 30 -9.18 -4.91 6.49
C SER A 30 -7.91 -5.43 7.15
N VAL A 31 -6.89 -5.70 6.33
CA VAL A 31 -5.54 -6.06 6.78
C VAL A 31 -4.61 -4.91 6.44
N TYR A 32 -3.92 -4.39 7.44
CA TYR A 32 -2.97 -3.29 7.28
C TYR A 32 -1.54 -3.85 7.18
N THR A 33 -0.63 -3.09 6.59
CA THR A 33 0.82 -3.35 6.69
C THR A 33 1.38 -2.63 7.92
N GLU A 34 2.61 -2.97 8.30
CA GLU A 34 3.40 -2.03 9.09
C GLU A 34 3.56 -0.67 8.38
N PRO A 35 3.66 0.44 9.14
CA PRO A 35 3.80 1.76 8.56
C PRO A 35 5.14 1.92 7.83
N LEU A 36 5.09 2.51 6.63
CA LEU A 36 6.27 2.89 5.85
C LEU A 36 6.49 4.39 5.95
N SER A 37 7.66 4.80 6.46
CA SER A 37 8.06 6.21 6.43
C SER A 37 8.56 6.59 5.04
N LEU A 38 8.04 7.70 4.50
CA LEU A 38 8.48 8.33 3.26
C LEU A 38 9.36 9.57 3.52
N GLU A 39 9.86 9.71 4.75
CA GLU A 39 10.69 10.85 5.13
C GLU A 39 11.99 10.85 4.30
N GLY A 40 12.29 12.00 3.68
CA GLY A 40 13.44 12.14 2.78
C GLY A 40 13.31 11.42 1.44
N ALA A 41 12.14 10.85 1.11
CA ALA A 41 11.95 10.18 -0.17
C ALA A 41 11.78 11.20 -1.31
N GLU A 42 12.66 11.08 -2.31
CA GLU A 42 12.74 11.92 -3.51
C GLU A 42 12.67 11.08 -4.81
N GLU A 43 12.63 9.76 -4.67
CA GLU A 43 12.60 8.78 -5.74
C GLU A 43 11.66 7.63 -5.37
N ASP A 44 11.29 6.82 -6.37
CA ASP A 44 10.39 5.68 -6.20
C ASP A 44 10.91 4.69 -5.16
N LEU A 45 10.02 4.27 -4.27
CA LEU A 45 10.36 3.34 -3.20
C LEU A 45 9.74 1.97 -3.46
N LYS A 46 10.53 0.95 -3.15
CA LYS A 46 10.11 -0.45 -3.16
C LYS A 46 10.49 -1.09 -1.84
N LYS A 47 9.50 -1.57 -1.08
CA LYS A 47 9.71 -2.12 0.26
C LYS A 47 8.83 -3.33 0.52
N VAL A 48 9.42 -4.41 1.02
CA VAL A 48 8.67 -5.53 1.57
C VAL A 48 8.26 -5.19 3.00
N LEU A 49 6.96 -5.19 3.27
CA LEU A 49 6.39 -4.91 4.59
C LEU A 49 5.61 -6.12 5.10
N PRO A 50 5.73 -6.47 6.38
CA PRO A 50 4.88 -7.48 6.97
C PRO A 50 3.44 -6.94 7.12
N LEU A 51 2.48 -7.86 7.04
CA LEU A 51 1.09 -7.56 7.31
C LEU A 51 0.85 -7.51 8.82
N ALA A 52 0.36 -6.38 9.30
CA ALA A 52 -0.10 -6.17 10.65
C ALA A 52 -1.50 -6.78 10.81
N TYR A 53 -1.53 -8.06 11.13
CA TYR A 53 -2.76 -8.81 11.39
C TYR A 53 -2.81 -9.32 12.83
N GLU A 54 -3.71 -8.76 13.62
CA GLU A 54 -3.91 -9.10 15.03
C GLU A 54 -5.02 -10.13 15.22
N GLY A 55 -5.00 -11.20 14.43
CA GLY A 55 -5.94 -12.31 14.56
C GLY A 55 -5.50 -13.33 15.60
N GLY A 56 -6.31 -13.57 16.64
CA GLY A 56 -5.97 -14.52 17.72
C GLY A 56 -5.94 -16.00 17.29
N TYR A 57 -6.70 -16.38 16.26
CA TYR A 57 -6.83 -17.77 15.76
C TYR A 57 -6.91 -17.86 14.25
N SER A 58 -6.25 -16.94 13.56
CA SER A 58 -6.32 -16.80 12.12
C SER A 58 -4.93 -16.57 11.56
N LYS A 59 -4.68 -17.13 10.38
CA LYS A 59 -3.39 -17.15 9.74
C LYS A 59 -3.53 -16.54 8.34
N LEU A 60 -2.61 -15.65 8.01
CA LEU A 60 -2.45 -15.17 6.66
C LEU A 60 -1.68 -16.20 5.85
N ALA A 61 -2.13 -16.49 4.63
CA ALA A 61 -1.38 -17.33 3.69
C ALA A 61 -0.04 -16.67 3.32
N GLU A 62 -0.04 -15.34 3.22
CA GLU A 62 1.13 -14.49 2.94
C GLU A 62 1.32 -13.52 4.10
N ALA A 63 2.50 -13.52 4.71
CA ALA A 63 2.79 -12.68 5.87
C ALA A 63 3.39 -11.32 5.49
N THR A 64 3.69 -11.12 4.20
CA THR A 64 4.41 -9.95 3.68
C THR A 64 3.85 -9.54 2.33
N VAL A 65 3.85 -8.24 2.05
CA VAL A 65 3.51 -7.66 0.75
C VAL A 65 4.62 -6.73 0.29
N GLU A 66 4.82 -6.65 -1.01
CA GLU A 66 5.75 -5.72 -1.63
C GLU A 66 5.03 -4.43 -1.99
N VAL A 67 5.39 -3.34 -1.32
CA VAL A 67 4.82 -2.01 -1.53
C VAL A 67 5.70 -1.22 -2.48
N PHE A 68 5.08 -0.66 -3.51
CA PHE A 68 5.70 0.27 -4.44
C PHE A 68 5.05 1.63 -4.28
N VAL A 69 5.86 2.65 -4.04
CA VAL A 69 5.43 4.04 -3.91
C VAL A 69 6.09 4.83 -5.01
N ASN A 70 5.29 5.39 -5.92
CA ASN A 70 5.79 6.31 -6.93
C ASN A 70 5.78 7.73 -6.38
N ILE A 71 6.92 8.42 -6.49
CA ILE A 71 7.11 9.75 -5.94
C ILE A 71 7.55 10.69 -7.07
N GLU A 72 6.83 11.78 -7.21
CA GLU A 72 7.09 12.79 -8.23
C GLU A 72 7.32 14.18 -7.63
N PRO A 73 8.10 15.05 -8.28
CA PRO A 73 8.20 16.45 -7.92
C PRO A 73 6.82 17.13 -8.02
N ALA A 74 6.44 17.87 -6.97
CA ALA A 74 5.16 18.57 -6.85
C ALA A 74 4.95 19.65 -7.93
N ASP A 75 6.05 20.19 -8.47
CA ASP A 75 6.04 21.23 -9.51
C ASP A 75 5.97 20.68 -10.94
N LYS A 76 5.87 19.36 -11.13
CA LYS A 76 5.60 18.82 -12.47
C LYS A 76 4.21 19.29 -12.93
N PRO A 77 4.07 19.88 -14.13
CA PRO A 77 2.76 20.20 -14.66
C PRO A 77 1.96 18.89 -14.80
N ASP A 78 0.80 18.83 -14.15
CA ASP A 78 -0.15 17.72 -14.26
C ASP A 78 -0.51 17.52 -15.75
N GLU A 79 0.15 16.57 -16.41
CA GLU A 79 -0.11 16.23 -17.82
C GLU A 79 -1.43 15.44 -17.97
N SER A 80 -2.09 15.11 -16.85
CA SER A 80 -3.35 14.34 -16.79
C SER A 80 -4.60 15.14 -17.18
N SER A 81 -4.51 16.46 -17.33
CA SER A 81 -5.65 17.29 -17.79
C SER A 81 -5.85 17.32 -19.33
N THR A 82 -5.12 16.51 -20.11
CA THR A 82 -5.26 16.48 -21.59
C THR A 82 -6.30 15.51 -22.15
N ARG A 83 -7.08 14.77 -21.34
CA ARG A 83 -8.26 14.07 -21.86
C ARG A 83 -9.48 14.99 -21.96
N SER A 84 -9.28 16.13 -22.63
CA SER A 84 -10.35 16.96 -23.16
C SER A 84 -10.80 16.38 -24.50
N GLY A 85 -12.08 16.03 -24.60
CA GLY A 85 -12.84 16.04 -25.84
C GLY A 85 -12.72 14.82 -26.76
N LYS A 86 -13.72 13.94 -26.69
CA LYS A 86 -14.59 13.73 -27.85
C LYS A 86 -15.97 13.24 -27.44
#